data_AF-A0A7G9YV19-F1
#
_entry.id   AF-A0A7G9YV19-F1
#
_cell.length_a   1.000
_cell.length_b   1.000
_cell.length_c   1.000
_cell.angle_alpha   90.00
_cell.angle_beta   90.00
_cell.angle_gamma   90.00
#
_symmetry.space_group_name_H-M   'P 1'
#
loop_
_entity.id
_entity.type
_entity.pdbx_description
1 polymer ?
#
loop_
_entity_poly.entity_id
_entity_poly.type
_entity_poly.pdbx_seq_one_letter_code
_entity_poly.pdbx_strand_id
1 'polypeptide(L)'
;MRRHKSFATEKELVNYLRENAPAHAYHSAAIYKYPAADMANKGWLGADLIFDLDADHIVSETELEQYSYEDLLVLVKKETEKLIDFMLNDFGFHEKDMELVFSGSRGYHIHIGTEEVRGLGSRERREIVDYVMATGLDMNGFIDTQEAHSGKMRGSEDLRLVPEGWGKRLLDGLIDLLHEIAEMEEKKAIEKLKQIGELKEKNARNIIKIAKDDTVMVRIEKGQIPRFGKQIWDGITKAVTKTVRVKSADRVDEPVTSDIKRLIRLPNSLHGKSSLEVKPLRIETFKAFNPLDDAVVFGDSPVEITVGRNSAIKLKGETYKVEQGEVVSVPEHVAVYFMCRGVAEI
;
A
#
# COMPACT_ATOMS: atom_id res chain seq x y z
N MET A 1 -3.48 18.16 -22.21
CA MET A 1 -3.38 18.44 -20.75
C MET A 1 -3.20 19.94 -20.55
N ARG A 2 -3.99 20.60 -19.69
CA ARG A 2 -3.85 22.03 -19.38
C ARG A 2 -3.13 22.17 -18.04
N ARG A 3 -1.92 22.73 -18.03
CA ARG A 3 -1.04 22.87 -16.85
C ARG A 3 -0.72 24.34 -16.57
N HIS A 4 0.09 24.59 -15.54
CA HIS A 4 0.56 25.93 -15.17
C HIS A 4 -0.59 26.89 -14.86
N LYS A 5 -1.60 26.38 -14.16
CA LYS A 5 -2.72 27.16 -13.64
C LYS A 5 -2.51 27.38 -12.14
N SER A 6 -2.87 28.57 -11.69
CA SER A 6 -2.95 28.93 -10.28
C SER A 6 -4.22 29.75 -10.09
N PHE A 7 -4.87 29.56 -8.96
CA PHE A 7 -6.09 30.29 -8.60
C PHE A 7 -5.82 30.97 -7.27
N ALA A 8 -6.17 32.25 -7.16
CA ALA A 8 -5.99 32.99 -5.92
C ALA A 8 -7.10 32.68 -4.91
N THR A 9 -8.25 32.23 -5.40
CA THR A 9 -9.42 31.90 -4.58
C THR A 9 -10.08 30.60 -5.02
N GLU A 10 -10.78 29.94 -4.10
CA GLU A 10 -11.59 28.76 -4.39
C GLU A 10 -12.67 29.04 -5.44
N LYS A 11 -13.28 30.24 -5.41
CA LYS A 11 -14.30 30.65 -6.38
C LYS A 11 -13.76 30.67 -7.81
N GLU A 12 -12.53 31.15 -8.01
CA GLU A 12 -11.89 31.13 -9.33
C GLU A 12 -11.65 29.69 -9.81
N LEU A 13 -11.18 28.81 -8.92
CA LEU A 13 -11.00 27.40 -9.24
C LEU A 13 -12.33 26.75 -9.64
N VAL A 14 -13.39 26.94 -8.85
CA VAL A 14 -14.72 26.36 -9.12
C VAL A 14 -15.29 26.87 -10.44
N ASN A 15 -15.19 28.18 -10.71
CA ASN A 15 -15.64 28.75 -11.98
C ASN A 15 -14.86 28.14 -13.15
N TYR A 16 -13.53 28.04 -13.04
CA TYR A 16 -12.70 27.43 -14.07
C TYR A 16 -13.10 25.96 -14.32
N LEU A 17 -13.34 25.18 -13.27
CA LEU A 17 -13.77 23.79 -13.41
C LEU A 17 -15.14 23.67 -14.09
N ARG A 18 -16.10 24.53 -13.75
CA ARG A 18 -17.44 24.54 -14.38
C ARG A 18 -17.40 24.92 -15.85
N GLU A 19 -16.60 25.93 -16.20
CA GLU A 19 -16.46 26.38 -17.59
C GLU A 19 -15.78 25.35 -18.48
N ASN A 20 -14.88 24.54 -17.92
CA ASN A 20 -14.04 23.63 -18.70
C ASN A 20 -14.42 22.15 -18.57
N ALA A 21 -15.19 21.78 -17.54
CA ALA A 21 -15.67 20.43 -17.24
C ALA A 21 -14.63 19.33 -17.54
N PRO A 22 -13.42 19.37 -16.92
CA PRO A 22 -12.37 18.45 -17.28
C PRO A 22 -12.70 17.02 -16.85
N ALA A 23 -12.41 16.04 -17.70
CA ALA A 23 -12.54 14.62 -17.35
C ALA A 23 -11.64 14.22 -16.16
N HIS A 24 -10.53 14.93 -15.95
CA HIS A 24 -9.64 14.73 -14.81
C HIS A 24 -9.10 16.08 -14.30
N ALA A 25 -9.12 16.26 -12.97
CA ALA A 25 -8.53 17.41 -12.29
C ALA A 25 -7.38 16.97 -11.36
N TYR A 26 -6.32 17.78 -11.32
CA TYR A 26 -5.13 17.51 -10.52
C TYR A 26 -4.58 18.80 -9.92
N HIS A 27 -3.91 18.71 -8.78
CA HIS A 27 -3.05 19.74 -8.21
C HIS A 27 -1.62 19.22 -8.04
N SER A 28 -0.65 20.09 -7.78
CA SER A 28 0.71 19.62 -7.45
C SER A 28 0.79 19.18 -5.99
N ALA A 29 1.53 18.10 -5.74
CA ALA A 29 2.04 17.76 -4.41
C ALA A 29 3.07 18.79 -3.92
N ALA A 30 3.73 19.44 -4.89
CA ALA A 30 4.73 20.47 -4.65
C ALA A 30 4.11 21.85 -4.39
N ILE A 31 4.78 22.59 -3.52
CA ILE A 31 4.50 23.98 -3.19
C ILE A 31 5.50 24.85 -3.95
N TYR A 32 4.99 25.88 -4.61
CA TYR A 32 5.78 26.78 -5.45
C TYR A 32 5.51 28.23 -5.09
N LYS A 33 6.54 29.08 -5.20
CA LYS A 33 6.39 30.54 -5.08
C LYS A 33 5.58 31.14 -6.24
N TYR A 34 5.76 30.59 -7.44
CA TYR A 34 5.08 31.04 -8.67
C TYR A 34 4.48 29.84 -9.44
N PRO A 35 3.34 29.26 -9.00
CA PRO A 35 2.85 27.99 -9.55
C PRO A 35 2.47 28.02 -11.04
N ALA A 36 2.11 29.19 -11.58
CA ALA A 36 1.77 29.40 -12.98
C ALA A 36 2.99 29.66 -13.89
N ALA A 37 4.18 29.88 -13.34
CA ALA A 37 5.39 30.07 -14.14
C ALA A 37 5.85 28.77 -14.81
N ASP A 38 6.81 28.89 -15.73
CA ASP A 38 7.54 27.74 -16.26
C ASP A 38 8.37 27.07 -15.16
N MET A 39 8.67 25.77 -15.34
CA MET A 39 9.25 24.93 -14.29
C MET A 39 10.54 25.49 -13.68
N ALA A 40 11.41 26.12 -14.48
CA ALA A 40 12.66 26.72 -14.02
C ALA A 40 12.43 27.93 -13.09
N ASN A 41 11.30 28.62 -13.25
CA ASN A 41 10.99 29.89 -12.58
C ASN A 41 9.95 29.75 -11.47
N LYS A 42 9.42 28.54 -11.22
CA LYS A 42 8.38 28.34 -10.20
C LYS A 42 8.85 28.61 -8.76
N GLY A 43 10.15 28.46 -8.48
CA GLY A 43 10.70 28.55 -7.13
C GLY A 43 10.07 27.49 -6.20
N TRP A 44 10.56 26.25 -6.27
CA TRP A 44 10.09 25.14 -5.41
C TRP A 44 10.37 25.46 -3.94
N LEU A 45 9.36 25.26 -3.09
CA LEU A 45 9.42 25.55 -1.65
C LEU A 45 9.33 24.29 -0.79
N GLY A 46 8.87 23.18 -1.35
CA GLY A 46 8.64 21.93 -0.63
C GLY A 46 7.66 21.04 -1.40
N ALA A 47 7.43 19.83 -0.91
CA ALA A 47 6.36 18.96 -1.41
C ALA A 47 5.79 18.10 -0.30
N ASP A 48 4.48 17.91 -0.28
CA ASP A 48 3.87 16.96 0.65
C ASP A 48 4.39 15.53 0.35
N LEU A 49 4.44 14.66 1.36
CA LEU A 49 4.80 13.25 1.20
C LEU A 49 3.54 12.45 0.86
N ILE A 50 3.54 11.79 -0.29
CA ILE A 50 2.35 11.15 -0.83
C ILE A 50 2.67 9.74 -1.23
N PHE A 51 1.89 8.82 -0.71
CA PHE A 51 1.89 7.42 -1.11
C PHE A 51 0.66 7.14 -1.95
N ASP A 52 0.83 6.37 -3.01
CA ASP A 52 -0.25 5.91 -3.88
C ASP A 52 -0.26 4.38 -3.87
N LEU A 53 -1.41 3.83 -3.52
CA LEU A 53 -1.71 2.41 -3.65
C LEU A 53 -2.72 2.24 -4.76
N ASP A 54 -2.33 1.53 -5.82
CA ASP A 54 -3.22 1.10 -6.89
C ASP A 54 -3.26 -0.43 -6.93
N ALA A 55 -4.41 -0.99 -7.27
CA ALA A 55 -4.61 -2.42 -7.49
C ALA A 55 -3.58 -3.01 -8.47
N ASP A 56 -3.18 -2.22 -9.47
CA ASP A 56 -2.20 -2.64 -10.49
C ASP A 56 -0.77 -2.83 -9.90
N HIS A 57 -0.49 -2.28 -8.71
CA HIS A 57 0.77 -2.52 -7.97
C HIS A 57 0.65 -3.66 -6.95
N ILE A 58 -0.58 -4.00 -6.57
CA ILE A 58 -0.85 -5.04 -5.56
C ILE A 58 -0.97 -6.41 -6.20
N VAL A 59 -1.56 -6.50 -7.39
CA VAL A 59 -1.77 -7.77 -8.10
C VAL A 59 -0.92 -7.78 -9.36
N SER A 60 -0.29 -8.91 -9.70
CA SER A 60 0.49 -8.97 -10.94
C SER A 60 -0.44 -8.91 -12.16
N GLU A 61 0.08 -8.45 -13.30
CA GLU A 61 -0.69 -8.37 -14.55
C GLU A 61 -1.33 -9.71 -14.95
N THR A 62 -0.65 -10.83 -14.67
CA THR A 62 -1.15 -12.18 -14.93
C THR A 62 -2.26 -12.64 -13.99
N GLU A 63 -2.35 -12.02 -12.81
CA GLU A 63 -3.34 -12.34 -11.78
C GLU A 63 -4.57 -11.44 -11.86
N LEU A 64 -4.48 -10.25 -12.48
CA LEU A 64 -5.57 -9.28 -12.56
C LEU A 64 -6.86 -9.86 -13.14
N GLU A 65 -6.76 -10.76 -14.13
CA GLU A 65 -7.93 -11.41 -14.75
C GLU A 65 -8.71 -12.32 -13.79
N GLN A 66 -8.10 -12.70 -12.66
CA GLN A 66 -8.71 -13.59 -11.66
C GLN A 66 -9.56 -12.82 -10.64
N TYR A 67 -9.46 -11.50 -10.61
CA TYR A 67 -10.14 -10.66 -9.62
C TYR A 67 -11.26 -9.85 -10.27
N SER A 68 -12.41 -9.81 -9.60
CA SER A 68 -13.44 -8.82 -9.92
C SER A 68 -12.96 -7.41 -9.52
N TYR A 69 -13.65 -6.38 -10.01
CA TYR A 69 -13.35 -5.00 -9.63
C TYR A 69 -13.51 -4.80 -8.11
N GLU A 70 -14.52 -5.43 -7.53
CA GLU A 70 -14.83 -5.47 -6.11
C GLU A 70 -13.70 -6.13 -5.31
N ASP A 71 -13.17 -7.26 -5.77
CA ASP A 71 -12.08 -7.94 -5.10
C ASP A 71 -10.83 -7.07 -5.07
N LEU A 72 -10.52 -6.39 -6.17
CA LEU A 72 -9.39 -5.44 -6.24
C LEU A 72 -9.55 -4.31 -5.22
N LEU A 73 -10.75 -3.74 -5.09
CA LEU A 73 -11.01 -2.69 -4.10
C LEU A 73 -10.82 -3.18 -2.66
N VAL A 74 -11.23 -4.42 -2.36
CA VAL A 74 -11.03 -5.04 -1.04
C VAL A 74 -9.55 -5.27 -0.77
N LEU A 75 -8.79 -5.77 -1.75
CA LEU A 75 -7.35 -5.97 -1.63
C LEU A 75 -6.60 -4.65 -1.38
N VAL A 76 -6.86 -3.63 -2.20
CA VAL A 76 -6.25 -2.30 -2.05
C VAL A 76 -6.57 -1.70 -0.69
N LYS A 77 -7.81 -1.84 -0.22
CA LYS A 77 -8.22 -1.36 1.09
C LYS A 77 -7.38 -2.00 2.21
N LYS A 78 -7.15 -3.31 2.13
CA LYS A 78 -6.33 -4.05 3.10
C LYS A 78 -4.86 -3.60 3.08
N GLU A 79 -4.28 -3.40 1.90
CA GLU A 79 -2.91 -2.87 1.81
C GLU A 79 -2.84 -1.43 2.34
N THR A 80 -3.86 -0.60 2.07
CA THR A 80 -3.93 0.76 2.61
C THR A 80 -3.97 0.77 4.15
N GLU A 81 -4.66 -0.19 4.78
CA GLU A 81 -4.63 -0.36 6.24
C GLU A 81 -3.22 -0.67 6.77
N LYS A 82 -2.41 -1.44 6.03
CA LYS A 82 -1.00 -1.69 6.39
C LYS A 82 -0.16 -0.43 6.25
N LEU A 83 -0.36 0.35 5.18
CA LEU A 83 0.39 1.60 5.02
C LEU A 83 0.07 2.57 6.16
N ILE A 84 -1.20 2.68 6.56
CA ILE A 84 -1.60 3.48 7.71
C ILE A 84 -0.87 3.00 8.98
N ASP A 85 -0.77 1.68 9.21
CA ASP A 85 0.00 1.10 10.32
C ASP A 85 1.47 1.55 10.29
N PHE A 86 2.15 1.48 9.14
CA PHE A 86 3.51 2.00 9.01
C PHE A 86 3.61 3.49 9.35
N MET A 87 2.70 4.31 8.83
CA MET A 87 2.75 5.76 9.06
C MET A 87 2.58 6.10 10.55
N LEU A 88 1.67 5.43 11.23
CA LEU A 88 1.37 5.68 12.64
C LEU A 88 2.41 5.06 13.58
N ASN A 89 2.76 3.79 13.37
CA ASN A 89 3.52 3.01 14.35
C ASN A 89 5.03 2.96 14.08
N ASP A 90 5.46 3.14 12.83
CA ASP A 90 6.89 3.12 12.48
C ASP A 90 7.44 4.53 12.32
N PHE A 91 6.73 5.39 11.58
CA PHE A 91 7.15 6.77 11.35
C PHE A 91 6.64 7.74 12.41
N GLY A 92 5.68 7.34 13.24
CA GLY A 92 5.19 8.13 14.37
C GLY A 92 4.35 9.34 13.97
N PHE A 93 3.75 9.35 12.77
CA PHE A 93 2.81 10.40 12.37
C PHE A 93 1.52 10.29 13.19
N HIS A 94 0.83 11.41 13.38
CA HIS A 94 -0.49 11.41 13.98
C HIS A 94 -1.56 11.33 12.89
N GLU A 95 -2.72 10.75 13.22
CA GLU A 95 -3.86 10.67 12.30
C GLU A 95 -4.28 12.03 11.71
N LYS A 96 -4.18 13.10 12.52
CA LYS A 96 -4.49 14.48 12.11
C LYS A 96 -3.54 15.05 11.04
N ASP A 97 -2.34 14.48 10.92
CA ASP A 97 -1.29 14.91 9.99
C ASP A 97 -1.39 14.16 8.66
N MET A 98 -2.32 13.20 8.57
CA MET A 98 -2.56 12.35 7.42
C MET A 98 -3.91 12.66 6.77
N GLU A 99 -3.92 12.86 5.47
CA GLU A 99 -5.14 12.92 4.66
C GLU A 99 -5.22 11.65 3.80
N LEU A 100 -6.25 10.83 4.03
CA LEU A 100 -6.53 9.66 3.21
C LEU A 100 -7.53 10.04 2.12
N VAL A 101 -7.26 9.67 0.87
CA VAL A 101 -8.11 10.01 -0.27
C VAL A 101 -8.34 8.78 -1.12
N PHE A 102 -9.60 8.41 -1.37
CA PHE A 102 -9.93 7.43 -2.40
C PHE A 102 -9.66 8.06 -3.78
N SER A 103 -8.92 7.37 -4.64
CA SER A 103 -8.47 7.91 -5.93
C SER A 103 -9.61 8.10 -6.95
N GLY A 104 -10.80 7.62 -6.64
CA GLY A 104 -11.95 7.57 -7.56
C GLY A 104 -11.93 6.36 -8.48
N SER A 105 -10.94 5.45 -8.38
CA SER A 105 -10.90 4.20 -9.16
C SER A 105 -10.54 3.01 -8.28
N ARG A 106 -9.34 2.45 -8.40
CA ARG A 106 -8.90 1.23 -7.68
C ARG A 106 -7.73 1.52 -6.75
N GLY A 107 -7.74 2.68 -6.11
CA GLY A 107 -6.61 3.12 -5.31
C GLY A 107 -6.95 4.08 -4.20
N TYR A 108 -5.99 4.28 -3.30
CA TYR A 108 -6.03 5.30 -2.27
C TYR A 108 -4.70 6.03 -2.23
N HIS A 109 -4.76 7.30 -1.85
CA HIS A 109 -3.57 8.09 -1.55
C HIS A 109 -3.54 8.43 -0.06
N ILE A 110 -2.35 8.42 0.52
CA ILE A 110 -2.10 8.99 1.84
C ILE A 110 -1.21 10.21 1.65
N HIS A 111 -1.69 11.38 2.04
CA HIS A 111 -0.93 12.62 2.00
C HIS A 111 -0.48 13.01 3.40
N ILE A 112 0.78 13.40 3.53
CA ILE A 112 1.38 13.91 4.77
C ILE A 112 1.97 15.28 4.45
N GLY A 113 1.34 16.31 5.02
CA GLY A 113 1.61 17.71 4.70
C GLY A 113 2.37 18.48 5.77
N THR A 114 3.18 17.79 6.60
CA THR A 114 3.90 18.44 7.70
C THR A 114 5.18 19.14 7.24
N GLU A 115 5.70 20.08 8.04
CA GLU A 115 6.92 20.81 7.68
C GLU A 115 8.15 19.90 7.62
N GLU A 116 8.19 18.87 8.46
CA GLU A 116 9.29 17.90 8.58
C GLU A 116 9.49 17.09 7.29
N VAL A 117 8.41 16.78 6.57
CA VAL A 117 8.50 16.00 5.32
C VAL A 117 8.66 16.86 4.07
N ARG A 118 8.28 18.15 4.13
CA ARG A 118 8.27 19.03 2.97
C ARG A 118 9.64 19.30 2.37
N GLY A 119 10.68 19.26 3.21
CA GLY A 119 12.07 19.43 2.79
C GLY A 119 12.70 18.18 2.17
N LEU A 120 12.07 17.00 2.30
CA LEU A 120 12.63 15.75 1.80
C LEU A 120 12.73 15.77 0.27
N GLY A 121 13.92 15.48 -0.25
CA GLY A 121 14.16 15.29 -1.67
C GLY A 121 13.77 13.89 -2.14
N SER A 122 13.94 13.65 -3.44
CA SER A 122 13.59 12.37 -4.06
C SER A 122 14.38 11.18 -3.51
N ARG A 123 15.61 11.39 -3.02
CA ARG A 123 16.44 10.31 -2.46
C ARG A 123 15.95 9.92 -1.07
N GLU A 124 15.71 10.89 -0.18
CA GLU A 124 15.20 10.60 1.16
C GLU A 124 13.82 9.92 1.09
N ARG A 125 12.97 10.35 0.15
CA ARG A 125 11.66 9.72 -0.08
C ARG A 125 11.77 8.28 -0.59
N ARG A 126 12.80 7.97 -1.39
CA ARG A 126 13.06 6.59 -1.82
C ARG A 126 13.43 5.70 -0.65
N GLU A 127 14.23 6.19 0.31
CA GLU A 127 14.54 5.40 1.51
C GLU A 127 13.29 5.10 2.34
N ILE A 128 12.33 6.03 2.42
CA ILE A 128 11.03 5.80 3.05
C ILE A 128 10.23 4.71 2.32
N VAL A 129 10.21 4.76 0.99
CA VAL A 129 9.58 3.72 0.17
C VAL A 129 10.25 2.36 0.38
N ASP A 130 11.58 2.32 0.36
CA ASP A 130 12.35 1.10 0.56
C ASP A 130 12.10 0.50 1.94
N TYR A 131 11.95 1.33 2.98
CA TYR A 131 11.54 0.87 4.30
C TYR A 131 10.16 0.21 4.27
N VAL A 132 9.16 0.86 3.69
CA VAL A 132 7.77 0.35 3.61
C VAL A 132 7.69 -0.94 2.77
N MET A 133 8.45 -1.02 1.68
CA MET A 133 8.51 -2.18 0.78
C MET A 133 9.44 -3.31 1.27
N ALA A 134 10.08 -3.11 2.42
CA ALA A 134 11.12 -4.00 2.96
C ALA A 134 12.24 -4.29 1.94
N THR A 135 12.58 -3.31 1.10
CA THR A 135 13.67 -3.43 0.14
C THR A 135 14.98 -3.61 0.90
N GLY A 136 15.72 -4.67 0.59
CA GLY A 136 16.98 -4.96 1.26
C GLY A 136 16.85 -5.41 2.72
N LEU A 137 15.65 -5.81 3.18
CA LEU A 137 15.45 -6.35 4.52
C LEU A 137 16.41 -7.52 4.80
N ASP A 138 17.22 -7.39 5.85
CA ASP A 138 18.12 -8.44 6.35
C ASP A 138 17.97 -8.54 7.86
N MET A 139 17.51 -9.70 8.33
CA MET A 139 17.33 -9.98 9.76
C MET A 139 18.61 -9.79 10.58
N ASN A 140 19.80 -10.00 10.00
CA ASN A 140 21.05 -9.80 10.71
C ASN A 140 21.30 -8.33 11.09
N GLY A 141 20.77 -7.39 10.31
CA GLY A 141 20.89 -5.96 10.58
C GLY A 141 20.13 -5.50 11.83
N PHE A 142 19.22 -6.34 12.34
CA PHE A 142 18.41 -6.05 13.53
C PHE A 142 18.90 -6.76 14.79
N ILE A 143 20.05 -7.43 14.74
CA ILE A 143 20.64 -8.03 15.95
C ILE A 143 21.24 -6.91 16.80
N ASP A 144 20.76 -6.77 18.03
CA ASP A 144 21.32 -5.82 18.99
C ASP A 144 22.74 -6.25 19.37
N THR A 145 23.71 -5.39 19.06
CA THR A 145 25.14 -5.63 19.32
C THR A 145 25.66 -4.82 20.52
N GLN A 146 24.81 -4.07 21.25
CA GLN A 146 25.26 -3.18 22.32
C GLN A 146 25.92 -3.89 23.52
N GLU A 147 25.81 -5.21 23.66
CA GLU A 147 26.62 -5.97 24.64
C GLU A 147 28.13 -6.03 24.30
N ALA A 148 28.53 -5.69 23.05
CA ALA A 148 29.92 -5.75 22.60
C ALA A 148 30.83 -4.62 23.12
N HIS A 149 30.29 -3.49 23.59
CA HIS A 149 31.09 -2.35 24.08
C HIS A 149 31.58 -2.48 25.54
N SER A 150 31.14 -3.50 26.28
CA SER A 150 31.53 -3.70 27.69
C SER A 150 32.86 -4.45 27.89
N GLY A 151 33.60 -4.77 26.82
CA GLY A 151 34.94 -5.38 26.91
C GLY A 151 34.98 -6.81 27.47
N LYS A 152 33.82 -7.42 27.75
CA LYS A 152 33.69 -8.83 28.10
C LYS A 152 32.93 -9.56 27.01
N MET A 153 33.64 -10.06 26.00
CA MET A 153 33.11 -11.14 25.15
C MET A 153 32.91 -12.38 26.03
N ARG A 154 31.70 -12.55 26.60
CA ARG A 154 31.22 -13.84 27.06
C ARG A 154 30.57 -14.53 25.88
N GLY A 155 31.27 -15.50 25.29
CA GLY A 155 30.82 -16.25 24.12
C GLY A 155 29.64 -17.21 24.37
N SER A 156 28.64 -16.81 25.16
CA SER A 156 27.52 -17.68 25.56
C SER A 156 26.18 -16.96 25.70
N GLU A 157 26.06 -15.68 25.37
CA GLU A 157 24.82 -14.94 25.51
C GLU A 157 23.96 -15.03 24.22
N ASP A 158 22.65 -15.17 24.42
CA ASP A 158 21.64 -15.27 23.37
C ASP A 158 21.63 -14.02 22.50
N LEU A 159 21.28 -14.18 21.22
CA LEU A 159 21.02 -13.07 20.34
C LEU A 159 19.71 -12.39 20.74
N ARG A 160 19.65 -11.07 20.55
CA ARG A 160 18.42 -10.28 20.69
C ARG A 160 18.18 -9.49 19.42
N LEU A 161 16.93 -9.43 18.98
CA LEU A 161 16.51 -8.51 17.92
C LEU A 161 16.04 -7.20 18.51
N VAL A 162 16.24 -6.11 17.78
CA VAL A 162 15.61 -4.82 18.07
C VAL A 162 14.09 -5.01 18.08
N PRO A 163 13.38 -4.76 19.20
CA PRO A 163 11.96 -5.09 19.34
C PRO A 163 11.03 -4.00 18.77
N GLU A 164 11.47 -3.30 17.71
CA GLU A 164 10.78 -2.17 17.09
C GLU A 164 10.79 -2.30 15.57
N GLY A 165 9.82 -1.67 14.89
CA GLY A 165 9.69 -1.65 13.43
C GLY A 165 9.85 -3.04 12.78
N TRP A 166 10.73 -3.13 11.77
CA TRP A 166 11.06 -4.39 11.13
C TRP A 166 11.71 -5.44 12.04
N GLY A 167 12.46 -5.04 13.07
CA GLY A 167 13.06 -5.98 14.02
C GLY A 167 12.00 -6.73 14.82
N LYS A 168 10.94 -6.03 15.25
CA LYS A 168 9.75 -6.66 15.84
C LYS A 168 9.05 -7.59 14.86
N ARG A 169 8.76 -7.13 13.63
CA ARG A 169 8.10 -7.96 12.60
C ARG A 169 8.90 -9.22 12.27
N LEU A 170 10.23 -9.14 12.29
CA LEU A 170 11.13 -10.29 12.11
C LEU A 170 11.11 -11.24 13.30
N LEU A 171 11.07 -10.73 14.53
CA LEU A 171 10.92 -11.56 15.74
C LEU A 171 9.58 -12.29 15.74
N ASP A 172 8.48 -11.57 15.51
CA ASP A 172 7.14 -12.15 15.43
C ASP A 172 7.08 -13.20 14.30
N GLY A 173 7.68 -12.90 13.14
CA GLY A 173 7.78 -13.85 12.03
C GLY A 173 8.63 -15.08 12.32
N LEU A 174 9.67 -14.96 13.14
CA LEU A 174 10.44 -16.10 13.62
C LEU A 174 9.59 -17.00 14.53
N ILE A 175 8.86 -16.40 15.47
CA ILE A 175 7.97 -17.11 16.40
C ILE A 175 6.87 -17.83 15.61
N ASP A 176 6.18 -17.13 14.71
CA ASP A 176 5.15 -17.67 13.82
C ASP A 176 5.68 -18.87 13.02
N LEU A 177 6.86 -18.73 12.40
CA LEU A 177 7.47 -19.80 11.60
C LEU A 177 7.78 -21.03 12.46
N LEU A 178 8.33 -20.84 13.67
CA LEU A 178 8.69 -21.96 14.54
C LEU A 178 7.44 -22.67 15.07
N HIS A 179 6.40 -21.94 15.47
CA HIS A 179 5.11 -22.56 15.86
C HIS A 179 4.49 -23.35 14.71
N GLU A 180 4.45 -22.79 13.50
CA GLU A 180 3.95 -23.52 12.32
C GLU A 180 4.74 -24.82 12.09
N ILE A 181 6.07 -24.76 12.19
CA ILE A 181 6.94 -25.92 12.01
C ILE A 181 6.76 -26.96 13.13
N ALA A 182 6.48 -26.54 14.36
CA ALA A 182 6.24 -27.44 15.49
C ALA A 182 4.97 -28.28 15.31
N GLU A 183 3.91 -27.66 14.74
CA GLU A 183 2.60 -28.29 14.50
C GLU A 183 2.56 -29.12 13.20
N MET A 184 3.44 -28.82 12.23
CA MET A 184 3.50 -29.53 10.96
C MET A 184 4.02 -30.98 11.07
N GLU A 185 3.54 -31.82 10.15
CA GLU A 185 4.14 -33.13 9.89
C GLU A 185 5.61 -32.96 9.45
N GLU A 186 6.53 -33.75 10.02
CA GLU A 186 7.99 -33.59 9.83
C GLU A 186 8.38 -33.53 8.35
N LYS A 187 7.79 -34.37 7.50
CA LYS A 187 8.08 -34.39 6.06
C LYS A 187 7.72 -33.06 5.38
N LYS A 188 6.54 -32.51 5.69
CA LYS A 188 6.07 -31.22 5.15
C LYS A 188 6.90 -30.05 5.68
N ALA A 189 7.24 -30.08 6.97
CA ALA A 189 8.11 -29.08 7.59
C ALA A 189 9.51 -29.05 6.92
N ILE A 190 10.10 -30.22 6.65
CA ILE A 190 11.36 -30.33 5.90
C ILE A 190 11.22 -29.74 4.49
N GLU A 191 10.17 -30.09 3.75
CA GLU A 191 9.94 -29.56 2.40
C GLU A 191 9.83 -28.03 2.39
N LYS A 192 9.05 -27.47 3.33
CA LYS A 192 8.89 -26.02 3.49
C LYS A 192 10.22 -25.32 3.81
N LEU A 193 10.98 -25.83 4.78
CA LEU A 193 12.28 -25.27 5.16
C LEU A 193 13.32 -25.37 4.03
N LYS A 194 13.29 -26.44 3.23
CA LYS A 194 14.12 -26.59 2.04
C LYS A 194 13.75 -25.55 0.96
N GLN A 195 12.47 -25.27 0.77
CA GLN A 195 12.00 -24.35 -0.28
C GLN A 195 12.20 -22.87 0.09
N ILE A 196 11.91 -22.50 1.32
CA ILE A 196 11.92 -21.09 1.75
C ILE A 196 13.31 -20.69 2.25
N GLY A 197 13.95 -21.54 3.05
CA GLY A 197 15.26 -21.28 3.67
C GLY A 197 16.45 -21.89 2.91
N GLU A 198 16.22 -22.63 1.81
CA GLU A 198 17.26 -23.36 1.05
C GLU A 198 18.12 -24.30 1.92
N LEU A 199 17.50 -24.84 2.97
CA LEU A 199 18.17 -25.65 3.98
C LEU A 199 18.43 -27.07 3.47
N LYS A 200 19.52 -27.69 3.96
CA LYS A 200 19.71 -29.15 3.83
C LYS A 200 18.80 -29.87 4.82
N GLU A 201 18.38 -31.09 4.49
CA GLU A 201 17.48 -31.89 5.32
C GLU A 201 17.96 -32.05 6.77
N LYS A 202 19.27 -32.29 6.97
CA LYS A 202 19.87 -32.37 8.32
C LYS A 202 19.63 -31.10 9.14
N ASN A 203 19.77 -29.93 8.53
CA ASN A 203 19.59 -28.65 9.21
C ASN A 203 18.10 -28.35 9.44
N ALA A 204 17.22 -28.72 8.48
CA ALA A 204 15.77 -28.62 8.66
C ALA A 204 15.29 -29.47 9.85
N ARG A 205 15.77 -30.71 10.00
CA ARG A 205 15.46 -31.55 11.16
C ARG A 205 15.93 -30.94 12.48
N ASN A 206 17.06 -30.23 12.50
CA ASN A 206 17.52 -29.52 13.69
C ASN A 206 16.58 -28.36 14.06
N ILE A 207 16.11 -27.59 13.08
CA ILE A 207 15.12 -26.52 13.31
C ILE A 207 13.81 -27.10 13.86
N ILE A 208 13.35 -28.25 13.33
CA ILE A 208 12.14 -28.92 13.85
C ILE A 208 12.33 -29.33 15.31
N LYS A 209 13.51 -29.82 15.70
CA LYS A 209 13.80 -30.14 17.11
C LYS A 209 13.76 -28.90 17.99
N ILE A 210 14.33 -27.79 17.53
CA ILE A 210 14.29 -26.49 18.23
C ILE A 210 12.86 -26.01 18.39
N ALA A 211 12.06 -26.06 17.32
CA ALA A 211 10.65 -25.64 17.31
C ALA A 211 9.78 -26.45 18.28
N LYS A 212 10.13 -27.72 18.53
CA LYS A 212 9.43 -28.62 19.46
C LYS A 212 9.99 -28.59 20.89
N ASP A 213 10.99 -27.75 21.17
CA ASP A 213 11.56 -27.59 22.49
C ASP A 213 10.91 -26.39 23.19
N ASP A 214 9.95 -26.66 24.08
CA ASP A 214 9.21 -25.64 24.82
C ASP A 214 10.12 -24.68 25.59
N THR A 215 11.27 -25.16 26.10
CA THR A 215 12.19 -24.32 26.86
C THR A 215 12.90 -23.30 25.97
N VAL A 216 13.18 -23.70 24.72
CA VAL A 216 13.76 -22.80 23.72
C VAL A 216 12.71 -21.84 23.19
N MET A 217 11.48 -22.30 22.94
CA MET A 217 10.39 -21.45 22.46
C MET A 217 10.04 -20.35 23.46
N VAL A 218 9.89 -20.66 24.75
CA VAL A 218 9.64 -19.65 25.81
C VAL A 218 10.74 -18.58 25.87
N ARG A 219 11.99 -18.92 25.52
CA ARG A 219 13.08 -17.94 25.45
C ARG A 219 12.97 -17.07 24.21
N ILE A 220 12.71 -17.66 23.05
CA ILE A 220 12.56 -16.94 21.78
C ILE A 220 11.37 -15.96 21.86
N GLU A 221 10.24 -16.38 22.44
CA GLU A 221 9.06 -15.54 22.68
C GLU A 221 9.36 -14.33 23.58
N LYS A 222 10.37 -14.44 24.45
CA LYS A 222 10.88 -13.34 25.28
C LYS A 222 11.97 -12.51 24.59
N GLY A 223 12.21 -12.74 23.29
CA GLY A 223 13.23 -12.07 22.49
C GLY A 223 14.65 -12.60 22.69
N GLN A 224 14.82 -13.75 23.36
CA GLN A 224 16.12 -14.38 23.59
C GLN A 224 16.33 -15.54 22.61
N ILE A 225 17.09 -15.29 21.55
CA ILE A 225 17.30 -16.22 20.45
C ILE A 225 18.62 -16.99 20.67
N PRO A 226 18.59 -18.33 20.81
CA PRO A 226 19.82 -19.11 20.95
C PRO A 226 20.76 -18.91 19.76
N ARG A 227 22.07 -18.97 20.01
CA ARG A 227 23.05 -18.95 18.90
C ARG A 227 23.02 -20.28 18.16
N PHE A 228 22.56 -20.24 16.91
CA PHE A 228 22.59 -21.37 16.01
C PHE A 228 23.91 -21.42 15.23
N GLY A 229 24.32 -22.61 14.81
CA GLY A 229 25.43 -22.74 13.87
C GLY A 229 25.13 -21.99 12.57
N LYS A 230 26.15 -21.35 11.97
CA LYS A 230 26.01 -20.43 10.83
C LYS A 230 25.02 -20.90 9.76
N GLN A 231 25.14 -22.15 9.30
CA GLN A 231 24.25 -22.69 8.25
C GLN A 231 22.77 -22.81 8.65
N ILE A 232 22.49 -23.03 9.94
CA ILE A 232 21.11 -23.08 10.45
C ILE A 232 20.59 -21.65 10.59
N TRP A 233 21.41 -20.75 11.13
CA TRP A 233 21.06 -19.34 11.26
C TRP A 233 20.75 -18.70 9.91
N ASP A 234 21.64 -18.87 8.91
CA ASP A 234 21.46 -18.31 7.56
C ASP A 234 20.16 -18.81 6.90
N GLY A 235 19.77 -20.07 7.13
CA GLY A 235 18.52 -20.60 6.61
C GLY A 235 17.27 -20.11 7.36
N ILE A 236 17.37 -19.93 8.69
CA ILE A 236 16.30 -19.31 9.49
C ILE A 236 16.09 -17.86 9.06
N THR A 237 17.17 -17.05 9.03
CA THR A 237 17.08 -15.63 8.66
C THR A 237 16.52 -15.45 7.27
N LYS A 238 16.96 -16.27 6.30
CA LYS A 238 16.41 -16.27 4.93
C LYS A 238 14.93 -16.66 4.90
N ALA A 239 14.54 -17.71 5.63
CA ALA A 239 13.15 -18.17 5.67
C ALA A 239 12.20 -17.15 6.31
N VAL A 240 12.62 -16.58 7.45
CA VAL A 240 11.87 -15.55 8.19
C VAL A 240 11.77 -14.28 7.36
N THR A 241 12.89 -13.76 6.86
CA THR A 241 12.91 -12.53 6.04
C THR A 241 12.00 -12.65 4.82
N LYS A 242 12.05 -13.79 4.09
CA LYS A 242 11.19 -14.02 2.93
C LYS A 242 9.71 -14.08 3.31
N THR A 243 9.37 -14.78 4.39
CA THR A 243 7.98 -14.91 4.87
C THR A 243 7.43 -13.58 5.36
N VAL A 244 8.19 -12.87 6.20
CA VAL A 244 7.82 -11.57 6.77
C VAL A 244 7.67 -10.52 5.69
N ARG A 245 8.59 -10.45 4.71
CA ARG A 245 8.48 -9.53 3.58
C ARG A 245 7.19 -9.77 2.79
N VAL A 246 6.84 -11.02 2.48
CA VAL A 246 5.60 -11.33 1.74
C VAL A 246 4.34 -10.94 2.52
N LYS A 247 4.35 -11.12 3.84
CA LYS A 247 3.19 -10.86 4.72
C LYS A 247 3.02 -9.36 5.01
N SER A 248 4.11 -8.67 5.26
CA SER A 248 4.13 -7.35 5.92
C SER A 248 4.63 -6.20 5.06
N ALA A 249 5.37 -6.44 3.98
CA ALA A 249 5.77 -5.35 3.10
C ALA A 249 4.57 -4.81 2.33
N ASP A 250 4.51 -3.49 2.18
CA ASP A 250 3.51 -2.84 1.34
C ASP A 250 3.97 -2.73 -0.12
N ARG A 251 3.05 -2.34 -1.01
CA ARG A 251 3.25 -2.27 -2.47
C ARG A 251 2.87 -0.90 -3.01
N VAL A 252 3.53 0.13 -2.49
CA VAL A 252 3.35 1.52 -2.92
C VAL A 252 3.99 1.82 -4.28
N ASP A 253 3.44 2.77 -5.02
CA ASP A 253 4.05 3.28 -6.26
C ASP A 253 5.27 4.19 -5.93
N GLU A 254 6.49 3.62 -6.02
CA GLU A 254 7.76 4.32 -5.75
C GLU A 254 7.93 5.61 -6.57
N PRO A 255 7.67 5.62 -7.89
CA PRO A 255 7.63 6.83 -8.70
C PRO A 255 6.70 7.94 -8.17
N VAL A 256 5.57 7.61 -7.56
CA VAL A 256 4.67 8.63 -7.00
C VAL A 256 5.29 9.28 -5.78
N THR A 257 5.81 8.44 -4.87
CA THR A 257 6.31 8.90 -3.57
C THR A 257 7.62 9.68 -3.71
N SER A 258 8.51 9.25 -4.62
CA SER A 258 9.82 9.88 -4.81
C SER A 258 9.79 11.17 -5.66
N ASP A 259 8.74 11.40 -6.45
CA ASP A 259 8.62 12.59 -7.30
C ASP A 259 8.14 13.83 -6.51
N ILE A 260 9.08 14.71 -6.18
CA ILE A 260 8.83 15.98 -5.48
C ILE A 260 8.06 17.01 -6.32
N LYS A 261 7.60 16.68 -7.53
CA LYS A 261 6.83 17.55 -8.44
C LYS A 261 5.57 16.87 -8.97
N ARG A 262 5.16 15.75 -8.36
CA ARG A 262 4.03 14.93 -8.79
C ARG A 262 2.73 15.75 -8.86
N LEU A 263 1.87 15.37 -9.80
CA LEU A 263 0.48 15.82 -9.85
C LEU A 263 -0.41 14.76 -9.19
N ILE A 264 -1.30 15.22 -8.34
CA ILE A 264 -2.18 14.41 -7.52
C ILE A 264 -3.61 14.77 -7.85
N ARG A 265 -4.46 13.77 -7.89
CA ARG A 265 -5.86 13.96 -8.27
C ARG A 265 -6.55 14.87 -7.26
N LEU A 266 -7.28 15.86 -7.76
CA LEU A 266 -7.94 16.83 -6.92
C LEU A 266 -9.04 16.16 -6.10
N PRO A 267 -9.01 16.23 -4.76
CA PRO A 267 -10.09 15.69 -3.94
C PRO A 267 -11.42 16.37 -4.26
N ASN A 268 -12.53 15.62 -4.12
CA ASN A 268 -13.89 15.98 -4.51
C ASN A 268 -14.10 16.22 -6.02
N SER A 269 -13.12 15.89 -6.87
CA SER A 269 -13.33 15.83 -8.32
C SER A 269 -13.90 14.48 -8.75
N LEU A 270 -14.31 14.35 -10.01
CA LEU A 270 -14.72 13.08 -10.59
C LEU A 270 -13.55 12.39 -11.31
N HIS A 271 -13.48 11.07 -11.17
CA HIS A 271 -12.53 10.27 -11.90
C HIS A 271 -13.07 9.93 -13.30
N GLY A 272 -12.52 10.54 -14.35
CA GLY A 272 -13.01 10.40 -15.72
C GLY A 272 -13.05 9.00 -16.35
N LYS A 273 -12.52 7.95 -15.69
CA LYS A 273 -12.68 6.55 -16.16
C LYS A 273 -13.76 5.76 -15.41
N SER A 274 -14.30 6.29 -14.33
CA SER A 274 -15.18 5.54 -13.41
C SER A 274 -16.35 6.37 -12.89
N SER A 275 -16.40 7.66 -13.20
CA SER A 275 -17.43 8.61 -12.71
C SER A 275 -17.55 8.74 -11.19
N LEU A 276 -16.74 8.02 -10.41
CA LEU A 276 -16.72 8.08 -8.95
C LEU A 276 -15.99 9.33 -8.46
N GLU A 277 -16.43 9.80 -7.30
CA GLU A 277 -15.78 10.86 -6.55
C GLU A 277 -14.40 10.45 -6.05
N VAL A 278 -13.45 11.38 -6.17
CA VAL A 278 -12.13 11.30 -5.53
C VAL A 278 -12.31 11.72 -4.08
N LYS A 279 -12.67 10.79 -3.21
CA LYS A 279 -13.27 11.10 -1.92
C LYS A 279 -12.25 11.22 -0.80
N PRO A 280 -12.11 12.39 -0.12
CA PRO A 280 -11.38 12.48 1.13
C PRO A 280 -12.04 11.63 2.22
N LEU A 281 -11.23 10.96 3.03
CA LEU A 281 -11.65 10.06 4.08
C LEU A 281 -10.89 10.39 5.36
N ARG A 282 -11.55 10.21 6.50
CA ARG A 282 -10.86 10.15 7.79
C ARG A 282 -10.52 8.70 8.12
N ILE A 283 -9.40 8.50 8.83
CA ILE A 283 -8.91 7.16 9.21
C ILE A 283 -9.98 6.37 9.97
N GLU A 284 -10.78 7.02 10.83
CA GLU A 284 -11.81 6.34 11.62
C GLU A 284 -12.98 5.85 10.76
N THR A 285 -13.29 6.58 9.67
CA THR A 285 -14.37 6.23 8.74
C THR A 285 -13.93 5.28 7.63
N PHE A 286 -12.62 5.15 7.40
CA PHE A 286 -12.05 4.37 6.30
C PHE A 286 -12.51 2.92 6.31
N LYS A 287 -12.53 2.28 7.48
CA LYS A 287 -12.95 0.87 7.61
C LYS A 287 -14.37 0.62 7.11
N ALA A 288 -15.28 1.56 7.32
CA ALA A 288 -16.67 1.42 6.88
C ALA A 288 -16.91 1.85 5.42
N PHE A 289 -15.98 2.60 4.82
CA PHE A 289 -16.14 3.15 3.47
C PHE A 289 -16.29 2.08 2.39
N ASN A 290 -17.34 2.17 1.57
CA ASN A 290 -17.53 1.37 0.37
C ASN A 290 -17.47 2.26 -0.89
N PRO A 291 -16.41 2.19 -1.71
CA PRO A 291 -16.29 3.02 -2.90
C PRO A 291 -17.46 2.93 -3.89
N LEU A 292 -18.07 1.74 -4.02
CA LEU A 292 -19.14 1.48 -4.99
C LEU A 292 -20.51 1.96 -4.53
N ASP A 293 -20.60 2.42 -3.28
CA ASP A 293 -21.79 3.04 -2.71
C ASP A 293 -21.51 4.51 -2.38
N ASP A 294 -20.47 4.78 -1.60
CA ASP A 294 -20.20 6.07 -0.99
C ASP A 294 -19.57 7.09 -1.96
N ALA A 295 -18.86 6.64 -3.01
CA ALA A 295 -18.25 7.54 -3.99
C ALA A 295 -19.11 7.74 -5.25
N VAL A 296 -20.31 7.18 -5.28
CA VAL A 296 -21.26 7.35 -6.40
C VAL A 296 -22.02 8.66 -6.23
N VAL A 297 -21.87 9.57 -7.20
CA VAL A 297 -22.38 10.95 -7.14
C VAL A 297 -23.69 11.16 -7.91
N PHE A 298 -23.83 10.51 -9.06
CA PHE A 298 -24.99 10.67 -9.94
C PHE A 298 -26.23 9.93 -9.41
N GLY A 299 -27.40 10.37 -9.88
CA GLY A 299 -28.69 9.86 -9.41
C GLY A 299 -29.10 8.53 -10.03
N ASP A 300 -30.37 8.21 -9.87
CA ASP A 300 -31.02 6.99 -10.37
C ASP A 300 -31.96 7.24 -11.56
N SER A 301 -32.00 8.49 -12.07
CA SER A 301 -32.84 8.84 -13.21
C SER A 301 -32.50 7.97 -14.42
N PRO A 302 -33.51 7.44 -15.14
CA PRO A 302 -33.27 6.54 -16.26
C PRO A 302 -32.61 7.29 -17.42
N VAL A 303 -31.52 6.71 -17.94
CA VAL A 303 -30.78 7.19 -19.11
C VAL A 303 -30.71 6.05 -20.11
N GLU A 304 -31.09 6.34 -21.35
CA GLU A 304 -30.94 5.40 -22.46
C GLU A 304 -29.50 5.45 -22.98
N ILE A 305 -28.89 4.27 -23.16
CA ILE A 305 -27.53 4.13 -23.67
C ILE A 305 -27.48 3.05 -24.77
N THR A 306 -26.63 3.27 -25.76
CA THR A 306 -26.25 2.28 -26.78
C THR A 306 -24.95 1.60 -26.38
N VAL A 307 -24.96 0.27 -26.30
CA VAL A 307 -23.86 -0.52 -25.74
C VAL A 307 -22.89 -0.97 -26.84
N GLY A 308 -21.63 -0.53 -26.75
CA GLY A 308 -20.57 -0.86 -27.70
C GLY A 308 -19.83 -2.18 -27.41
N ARG A 309 -19.84 -2.65 -26.15
CA ARG A 309 -19.21 -3.93 -25.75
C ARG A 309 -19.83 -4.49 -24.47
N ASN A 310 -19.76 -5.81 -24.32
CA ASN A 310 -20.25 -6.49 -23.11
C ASN A 310 -19.52 -5.97 -21.87
N SER A 311 -20.26 -5.69 -20.80
CA SER A 311 -19.67 -5.28 -19.52
C SER A 311 -20.62 -5.54 -18.35
N ALA A 312 -20.06 -5.54 -17.15
CA ALA A 312 -20.82 -5.66 -15.92
C ALA A 312 -20.18 -4.81 -14.82
N ILE A 313 -21.02 -4.25 -13.94
CA ILE A 313 -20.55 -3.54 -12.74
C ILE A 313 -21.58 -3.67 -11.62
N LYS A 314 -21.11 -3.70 -10.37
CA LYS A 314 -21.95 -3.49 -9.20
C LYS A 314 -21.81 -2.05 -8.70
N LEU A 315 -22.92 -1.35 -8.56
CA LEU A 315 -23.00 0.01 -7.99
C LEU A 315 -24.25 0.11 -7.12
N LYS A 316 -24.18 0.83 -5.99
CA LYS A 316 -25.31 1.01 -5.06
C LYS A 316 -25.98 -0.31 -4.66
N GLY A 317 -25.19 -1.37 -4.47
CA GLY A 317 -25.67 -2.70 -4.09
C GLY A 317 -26.28 -3.55 -5.23
N GLU A 318 -26.54 -2.99 -6.41
CA GLU A 318 -27.15 -3.68 -7.55
C GLU A 318 -26.12 -4.01 -8.64
N THR A 319 -26.34 -5.10 -9.39
CA THR A 319 -25.46 -5.52 -10.49
C THR A 319 -26.13 -5.23 -11.83
N TYR A 320 -25.44 -4.45 -12.66
CA TYR A 320 -25.87 -4.10 -14.00
C TYR A 320 -24.99 -4.82 -15.02
N LYS A 321 -25.62 -5.50 -15.96
CA LYS A 321 -24.95 -6.20 -17.06
C LYS A 321 -25.49 -5.65 -18.37
N VAL A 322 -24.58 -5.41 -19.30
CA VAL A 322 -24.90 -4.90 -20.62
C VAL A 322 -24.23 -5.74 -21.70
N GLU A 323 -24.91 -5.91 -22.83
CA GLU A 323 -24.50 -6.72 -23.97
C GLU A 323 -24.34 -5.85 -25.22
N GLN A 324 -23.34 -6.16 -26.03
CA GLN A 324 -23.01 -5.40 -27.23
C GLN A 324 -24.20 -5.34 -28.21
N GLY A 325 -24.50 -4.12 -28.67
CA GLY A 325 -25.53 -3.85 -29.69
C GLY A 325 -26.93 -3.62 -29.13
N GLU A 326 -27.12 -3.71 -27.82
CA GLU A 326 -28.40 -3.35 -27.20
C GLU A 326 -28.54 -1.84 -26.95
N VAL A 327 -29.79 -1.40 -26.89
CA VAL A 327 -30.18 -0.09 -26.37
C VAL A 327 -30.94 -0.36 -25.08
N VAL A 328 -30.42 0.12 -23.95
CA VAL A 328 -30.96 -0.15 -22.62
C VAL A 328 -31.14 1.13 -21.82
N SER A 329 -32.18 1.15 -20.98
CA SER A 329 -32.38 2.21 -19.99
C SER A 329 -31.81 1.76 -18.64
N VAL A 330 -30.85 2.51 -18.12
CA VAL A 330 -30.18 2.23 -16.84
C VAL A 330 -30.15 3.50 -15.98
N PRO A 331 -29.95 3.39 -14.65
CA PRO A 331 -29.78 4.55 -13.79
C PRO A 331 -28.62 5.46 -14.23
N GLU A 332 -28.73 6.77 -14.03
CA GLU A 332 -27.74 7.78 -14.46
C GLU A 332 -26.32 7.43 -14.01
N HIS A 333 -26.12 7.04 -12.74
CA HIS A 333 -24.79 6.65 -12.24
C HIS A 333 -24.16 5.48 -12.98
N VAL A 334 -24.98 4.52 -13.44
CA VAL A 334 -24.55 3.36 -14.23
C VAL A 334 -24.24 3.79 -15.66
N ALA A 335 -25.10 4.60 -16.28
CA ALA A 335 -24.90 5.13 -17.62
C ALA A 335 -23.57 5.91 -17.71
N VAL A 336 -23.33 6.85 -16.78
CA VAL A 336 -22.11 7.65 -16.76
C VAL A 336 -20.88 6.78 -16.49
N TYR A 337 -20.99 5.76 -15.63
CA TYR A 337 -19.90 4.80 -15.43
C TYR A 337 -19.52 4.09 -16.74
N PHE A 338 -20.51 3.51 -17.44
CA PHE A 338 -20.24 2.81 -18.70
C PHE A 338 -19.71 3.73 -19.79
N MET A 339 -20.22 4.97 -19.89
CA MET A 339 -19.67 5.98 -20.80
C MET A 339 -18.20 6.31 -20.48
N CYS A 340 -17.87 6.55 -19.20
CA CYS A 340 -16.49 6.81 -18.77
C CYS A 340 -15.55 5.62 -19.03
N ARG A 341 -16.07 4.39 -19.07
CA ARG A 341 -15.32 3.18 -19.43
C ARG A 341 -15.24 2.95 -20.94
N GLY A 342 -15.86 3.80 -21.77
CA GLY A 342 -15.97 3.59 -23.21
C GLY A 342 -16.73 2.30 -23.55
N VAL A 343 -17.69 1.91 -22.71
CA VAL A 343 -18.53 0.73 -22.89
C VAL A 343 -19.81 1.08 -23.64
N ALA A 344 -20.33 2.29 -23.45
CA ALA A 344 -21.58 2.76 -24.02
C ALA A 344 -21.53 4.25 -24.36
N GLU A 345 -22.50 4.70 -25.15
CA GLU A 345 -22.75 6.10 -25.52
C GLU A 345 -24.25 6.42 -25.39
N ILE A 346 -24.62 7.70 -25.31
CA ILE A 346 -26.03 8.15 -25.31
C ILE A 346 -26.53 8.22 -26.75
#